data_AF-A0A3B9UX42-F1
#
_entry.id   AF-A0A3B9UX42-F1
#
_cell.length_a   1.000
_cell.length_b   1.000
_cell.length_c   1.000
_cell.angle_alpha   90.00
_cell.angle_beta   90.00
_cell.angle_gamma   90.00
#
_symmetry.space_group_name_H-M   'P 1'
#
loop_
_entity.id
_entity.type
_entity.pdbx_description
1 polymer ?
#
loop_
_entity_poly.entity_id
_entity_poly.type
_entity_poly.pdbx_seq_one_letter_code
_entity_poly.pdbx_strand_id
1 'polypeptide(L)'
;GSKLMVQVAERQAPPKIREHKTTGNIVASKDGEVDRIFSTSGTTIVEPGKIVKQGDLLIKSEQGKEGKEYNVKAEGTVYAKTFYERSEEVPEYTVKRERTGKVSKSYYIKFKDKKFYMRNGLKDFENYDKIDNNKGIIKTETYYEVVEEKVPTDVDEVVKELNRNIILNLDKSVSILEVIPEIKKMEDNYVVNLLVIAEENIAIEEIADKEEVLE
;
A
#
# COMPACT_ATOMS: atom_id res chain seq x y z
N GLY A 1 29.99 22.89 34.62
CA GLY A 1 28.53 23.05 34.79
C GLY A 1 27.88 23.02 33.44
N SER A 2 26.94 22.11 33.22
CA SER A 2 26.22 21.96 31.95
C SER A 2 24.94 22.80 31.97
N LYS A 3 24.74 23.62 30.94
CA LYS A 3 23.55 24.46 30.79
C LYS A 3 22.54 23.72 29.91
N LEU A 4 21.42 23.31 30.50
CA LEU A 4 20.28 22.71 29.80
C LEU A 4 19.33 23.84 29.38
N MET A 5 18.91 23.86 28.12
CA MET A 5 17.92 24.81 27.60
C MET A 5 16.67 24.02 27.23
N VAL A 6 15.58 24.26 27.95
CA VAL A 6 14.27 23.63 27.72
C VAL A 6 13.37 24.66 27.04
N GLN A 7 12.88 24.35 25.84
CA GLN A 7 11.77 25.07 25.22
C GLN A 7 10.48 24.32 25.54
N VAL A 8 9.55 25.00 26.22
CA VAL A 8 8.20 24.51 26.45
C VAL A 8 7.35 25.01 25.29
N ALA A 9 6.89 24.09 24.44
CA ALA A 9 5.87 24.37 23.44
C ALA A 9 4.50 24.09 24.08
N GLU A 10 3.58 25.04 23.96
CA GLU A 10 2.20 24.88 24.42
C GLU A 10 1.50 23.81 23.59
N ARG A 11 0.85 22.86 24.24
CA ARG A 11 0.13 21.76 23.58
C ARG A 11 -1.09 22.36 22.87
N GLN A 12 -1.16 22.27 21.54
CA GLN A 12 -2.42 22.47 20.83
C GLN A 12 -3.44 21.48 21.40
N ALA A 13 -4.61 21.99 21.80
CA ALA A 13 -5.72 21.14 22.21
C ALA A 13 -6.03 20.15 21.06
N PRO A 14 -6.19 18.85 21.35
CA PRO A 14 -6.58 17.89 20.34
C PRO A 14 -7.85 18.38 19.64
N PRO A 15 -7.97 18.23 18.31
CA PRO A 15 -9.18 18.63 17.60
C PRO A 15 -10.39 17.97 18.27
N LYS A 16 -11.47 18.74 18.44
CA LYS A 16 -12.74 18.18 18.96
C LYS A 16 -13.16 17.04 18.05
N ILE A 17 -13.13 15.82 18.56
CA ILE A 17 -13.68 14.65 17.90
C ILE A 17 -15.18 14.95 17.73
N ARG A 18 -15.60 15.22 16.48
CA ARG A 18 -17.03 15.33 16.19
C ARG A 18 -17.57 13.91 16.26
N GLU A 19 -18.46 13.65 17.22
CA GLU A 19 -19.20 12.39 17.26
C GLU A 19 -20.09 12.34 16.01
N HIS A 20 -19.72 11.48 15.06
CA HIS A 20 -20.51 11.20 13.89
C HIS A 20 -21.78 10.45 14.31
N LYS A 21 -22.96 10.94 13.91
CA LYS A 21 -24.22 10.22 14.13
C LYS A 21 -24.35 9.15 13.06
N THR A 22 -24.52 7.90 13.46
CA THR A 22 -24.82 6.78 12.55
C THR A 22 -26.31 6.77 12.22
N THR A 23 -26.68 6.46 10.97
CA THR A 23 -28.09 6.31 10.58
C THR A 23 -28.71 5.01 11.10
N GLY A 24 -27.85 4.06 11.51
CA GLY A 24 -28.25 2.71 11.91
C GLY A 24 -28.34 1.73 10.73
N ASN A 25 -28.11 2.19 9.49
CA ASN A 25 -28.02 1.34 8.31
C ASN A 25 -26.61 0.75 8.15
N ILE A 26 -26.51 -0.30 7.35
CA ILE A 26 -25.23 -0.83 6.85
C ILE A 26 -25.14 -0.62 5.35
N VAL A 27 -24.05 -0.01 4.92
CA VAL A 27 -23.72 0.27 3.51
C VAL A 27 -22.45 -0.47 3.09
N ALA A 28 -22.23 -0.57 1.78
CA ALA A 28 -21.04 -1.16 1.21
C ALA A 28 -19.82 -0.24 1.38
N SER A 29 -18.71 -0.76 1.89
CA SER A 29 -17.44 -0.05 1.97
C SER A 29 -16.68 -0.01 0.64
N LYS A 30 -17.00 -0.93 -0.28
CA LYS A 30 -16.32 -1.14 -1.57
C LYS A 30 -17.30 -1.68 -2.61
N ASP A 31 -16.94 -1.52 -3.87
CA ASP A 31 -17.58 -2.18 -4.99
C ASP A 31 -17.33 -3.70 -4.91
N GLY A 32 -18.31 -4.51 -5.30
CA GLY A 32 -18.15 -5.97 -5.35
C GLY A 32 -19.40 -6.73 -5.74
N GLU A 33 -19.24 -8.04 -5.96
CA GLU A 33 -20.33 -8.99 -6.14
C GLU A 33 -20.64 -9.68 -4.82
N VAL A 34 -21.87 -9.52 -4.30
CA VAL A 34 -22.28 -10.13 -3.04
C VAL A 34 -22.20 -11.65 -3.14
N ASP A 35 -21.48 -12.29 -2.21
CA ASP A 35 -21.35 -13.75 -2.14
C ASP A 35 -22.27 -14.32 -1.06
N ARG A 36 -22.18 -13.78 0.16
CA ARG A 36 -22.95 -14.27 1.31
C ARG A 36 -23.25 -13.17 2.31
N ILE A 37 -24.40 -13.30 2.96
CA ILE A 37 -24.95 -12.30 3.87
C ILE A 37 -25.31 -12.98 5.19
N PHE A 38 -24.82 -12.43 6.30
CA PHE A 38 -25.21 -12.82 7.65
C PHE A 38 -25.72 -11.60 8.40
N SER A 39 -27.05 -11.47 8.54
CA SER A 39 -27.67 -10.38 9.28
C SER A 39 -28.28 -10.90 10.59
N THR A 40 -27.97 -10.22 11.70
CA THR A 40 -28.56 -10.47 13.02
C THR A 40 -29.72 -9.52 13.32
N SER A 41 -29.69 -8.32 12.74
CA SER A 41 -30.71 -7.27 12.91
C SER A 41 -30.81 -6.41 11.65
N GLY A 42 -32.01 -5.91 11.38
CA GLY A 42 -32.33 -5.16 10.17
C GLY A 42 -32.82 -6.03 9.01
N THR A 43 -33.13 -5.39 7.89
CA THR A 43 -33.63 -6.06 6.68
C THR A 43 -32.59 -5.98 5.58
N THR A 44 -32.11 -7.14 5.12
CA THR A 44 -31.20 -7.25 3.97
C THR A 44 -31.94 -6.87 2.68
N ILE A 45 -31.36 -5.96 1.90
CA ILE A 45 -31.95 -5.50 0.62
C ILE A 45 -31.12 -5.88 -0.61
N VAL A 46 -30.09 -6.71 -0.40
CA VAL A 46 -29.24 -7.31 -1.41
C VAL A 46 -29.31 -8.83 -1.30
N GLU A 47 -28.92 -9.52 -2.37
CA GLU A 47 -28.90 -10.98 -2.46
C GLU A 47 -27.58 -11.45 -3.08
N PRO A 48 -27.15 -12.71 -2.84
CA PRO A 48 -25.99 -13.29 -3.52
C PRO A 48 -26.07 -13.16 -5.05
N GLY A 49 -24.95 -12.80 -5.68
CA GLY A 49 -24.83 -12.51 -7.11
C GLY A 49 -25.13 -11.06 -7.49
N LYS A 50 -25.62 -10.23 -6.56
CA LYS A 50 -25.86 -8.81 -6.83
C LYS A 50 -24.55 -8.02 -6.85
N ILE A 51 -24.36 -7.20 -7.88
CA ILE A 51 -23.29 -6.20 -7.92
C ILE A 51 -23.71 -4.99 -7.09
N VAL A 52 -22.84 -4.57 -6.18
CA VAL A 52 -23.01 -3.39 -5.34
C VAL A 52 -21.84 -2.43 -5.55
N LYS A 53 -22.10 -1.15 -5.37
CA LYS A 53 -21.10 -0.09 -5.34
C LYS A 53 -20.86 0.40 -3.92
N GLN A 54 -19.70 0.97 -3.67
CA GLN A 54 -19.40 1.66 -2.43
C GLN A 54 -20.50 2.68 -2.11
N GLY A 55 -21.02 2.61 -0.88
CA GLY A 55 -22.12 3.44 -0.39
C GLY A 55 -23.50 2.82 -0.60
N ASP A 56 -23.65 1.75 -1.39
CA ASP A 56 -24.95 1.11 -1.58
C ASP A 56 -25.47 0.54 -0.25
N LEU A 57 -26.76 0.76 0.01
CA LEU A 57 -27.43 0.20 1.18
C LEU A 57 -27.49 -1.33 1.07
N LEU A 58 -26.99 -2.02 2.10
CA LEU A 58 -26.94 -3.48 2.18
C LEU A 58 -28.00 -4.01 3.16
N ILE A 59 -28.06 -3.40 4.34
CA ILE A 59 -29.00 -3.78 5.41
C ILE A 59 -29.66 -2.50 5.94
N LYS A 60 -30.98 -2.43 5.81
CA LYS A 60 -31.81 -1.33 6.30
C LYS A 60 -32.04 -1.46 7.80
N SER A 61 -32.05 -0.33 8.51
CA SER A 61 -32.35 -0.16 9.94
C SER A 61 -33.83 -0.39 10.30
N GLU A 62 -34.47 -1.34 9.65
CA GLU A 62 -35.88 -1.66 9.81
C GLU A 62 -36.06 -3.17 9.77
N GLN A 63 -36.93 -3.71 10.62
CA GLN A 63 -37.19 -5.14 10.69
C GLN A 63 -38.69 -5.39 10.89
N GLY A 64 -39.18 -6.50 10.35
CA GLY A 64 -40.59 -6.85 10.37
C GLY A 64 -41.07 -7.25 8.98
N LYS A 65 -42.33 -7.67 8.88
CA LYS A 65 -42.99 -8.00 7.61
C LYS A 65 -44.44 -7.57 7.69
N GLU A 66 -45.08 -7.42 6.52
CA GLU A 66 -46.53 -7.25 6.40
C GLU A 66 -47.08 -6.04 7.18
N GLY A 67 -46.38 -4.90 7.11
CA GLY A 67 -46.81 -3.64 7.74
C GLY A 67 -46.61 -3.59 9.26
N LYS A 68 -45.88 -4.55 9.84
CA LYS A 68 -45.42 -4.54 11.24
C LYS A 68 -43.92 -4.25 11.32
N GLU A 69 -43.46 -3.31 10.52
CA GLU A 69 -42.06 -2.89 10.49
C GLU A 69 -41.74 -1.97 11.68
N TYR A 70 -40.57 -2.15 12.27
CA TYR A 70 -40.06 -1.35 13.37
C TYR A 70 -38.58 -1.03 13.17
N ASN A 71 -38.15 0.13 13.66
CA ASN A 71 -36.76 0.56 13.53
C ASN A 71 -35.85 -0.25 14.46
N VAL A 72 -34.71 -0.69 13.91
CA VAL A 72 -33.65 -1.39 14.63
C VAL A 72 -32.30 -0.87 14.18
N LYS A 73 -31.27 -1.02 15.01
CA LYS A 73 -29.91 -0.86 14.52
C LYS A 73 -29.58 -2.06 13.62
N ALA A 74 -29.23 -1.83 12.35
CA ALA A 74 -28.83 -2.90 11.46
C ALA A 74 -27.48 -3.50 11.92
N GLU A 75 -27.41 -4.82 11.97
CA GLU A 75 -26.21 -5.55 12.34
C GLU A 75 -26.06 -6.75 11.41
N GLY A 76 -24.86 -6.91 10.85
CA GLY A 76 -24.57 -8.01 9.94
C GLY A 76 -23.22 -7.86 9.25
N THR A 77 -22.84 -8.92 8.57
CA THR A 77 -21.68 -8.98 7.69
C THR A 77 -22.14 -9.36 6.29
N VAL A 78 -21.51 -8.75 5.29
CA VAL A 78 -21.80 -9.00 3.88
C VAL A 78 -20.46 -9.26 3.23
N TYR A 79 -20.21 -10.51 2.86
CA TYR A 79 -19.02 -10.87 2.12
C TYR A 79 -19.28 -10.71 0.63
N ALA A 80 -18.35 -10.07 -0.06
CA ALA A 80 -18.40 -9.86 -1.49
C ALA A 80 -17.07 -10.20 -2.15
N LYS A 81 -17.14 -10.61 -3.41
CA LYS A 81 -15.97 -10.66 -4.30
C LYS A 81 -15.61 -9.24 -4.72
N THR A 82 -14.43 -8.81 -4.35
CA THR A 82 -13.84 -7.51 -4.69
C THR A 82 -12.66 -7.72 -5.65
N PHE A 83 -12.33 -6.65 -6.39
CA PHE A 83 -11.37 -6.71 -7.49
C PHE A 83 -10.28 -5.67 -7.26
N TYR A 84 -9.02 -6.12 -7.30
CA TYR A 84 -7.85 -5.27 -7.16
C TYR A 84 -6.99 -5.39 -8.40
N GLU A 85 -6.80 -4.28 -9.10
CA GLU A 85 -6.03 -4.25 -10.33
C GLU A 85 -4.77 -3.39 -10.19
N ARG A 86 -3.65 -3.89 -10.70
CA ARG A 86 -2.42 -3.11 -10.90
C ARG A 86 -1.85 -3.38 -12.28
N SER A 87 -1.30 -2.34 -12.88
CA SER A 87 -0.65 -2.41 -14.18
C SER A 87 0.74 -1.78 -14.07
N GLU A 88 1.73 -2.42 -14.67
CA GLU A 88 3.09 -1.91 -14.77
C GLU A 88 3.64 -2.13 -16.17
N GLU A 89 4.29 -1.09 -16.70
CA GLU A 89 5.02 -1.16 -17.96
C GLU A 89 6.50 -1.31 -17.66
N VAL A 90 7.11 -2.39 -18.17
CA VAL A 90 8.51 -2.71 -17.95
C VAL A 90 9.24 -2.89 -19.27
N PRO A 91 10.51 -2.46 -19.40
CA PRO A 91 11.27 -2.66 -20.63
C PRO A 91 11.51 -4.15 -20.90
N GLU A 92 11.68 -4.54 -22.17
CA GLU A 92 12.00 -5.92 -22.55
C GLU A 92 13.35 -6.38 -21.96
N TYR A 93 14.27 -5.43 -21.77
CA TYR A 93 15.59 -5.66 -21.18
C TYR A 93 15.83 -4.73 -20.00
N THR A 94 16.35 -5.30 -18.92
CA THR A 94 16.81 -4.56 -17.75
C THR A 94 18.33 -4.63 -17.62
N VAL A 95 18.91 -3.74 -16.82
CA VAL A 95 20.34 -3.71 -16.56
C VAL A 95 20.62 -4.43 -15.24
N LYS A 96 21.27 -5.59 -15.34
CA LYS A 96 21.77 -6.31 -14.17
C LYS A 96 23.17 -5.81 -13.82
N ARG A 97 23.36 -5.46 -12.55
CA ARG A 97 24.64 -5.00 -12.00
C ARG A 97 25.28 -6.12 -11.20
N GLU A 98 26.43 -6.61 -11.64
CA GLU A 98 27.19 -7.65 -10.93
C GLU A 98 28.57 -7.15 -10.50
N ARG A 99 28.95 -7.44 -9.25
CA ARG A 99 30.27 -7.08 -8.74
C ARG A 99 31.32 -8.02 -9.30
N THR A 100 32.37 -7.46 -9.89
CA THR A 100 33.50 -8.24 -10.45
C THR A 100 34.39 -8.87 -9.39
N GLY A 101 34.23 -8.45 -8.12
CA GLY A 101 35.12 -8.80 -7.01
C GLY A 101 36.33 -7.88 -6.87
N LYS A 102 36.58 -6.97 -7.83
CA LYS A 102 37.61 -5.94 -7.65
C LYS A 102 37.13 -4.88 -6.68
N VAL A 103 38.00 -4.54 -5.73
CA VAL A 103 37.71 -3.57 -4.66
C VAL A 103 38.84 -2.56 -4.56
N SER A 104 38.47 -1.29 -4.37
CA SER A 104 39.41 -0.26 -4.01
C SER A 104 38.96 0.57 -2.83
N LYS A 105 39.90 1.16 -2.09
CA LYS A 105 39.63 1.89 -0.85
C LYS A 105 40.32 3.24 -0.85
N SER A 106 39.54 4.27 -0.55
CA SER A 106 40.03 5.60 -0.24
C SER A 106 39.95 5.84 1.27
N TYR A 107 40.97 6.48 1.82
CA TYR A 107 41.04 6.86 3.23
C TYR A 107 41.18 8.37 3.32
N TYR A 108 40.33 9.02 4.10
CA TYR A 108 40.31 10.47 4.23
C TYR A 108 39.98 10.92 5.64
N ILE A 109 40.38 12.14 6.00
CA ILE A 109 39.90 12.84 7.18
C ILE A 109 39.01 13.97 6.71
N LYS A 110 37.88 14.20 7.39
CA LYS A 110 37.00 15.34 7.11
C LYS A 110 37.28 16.44 8.13
N PHE A 111 37.71 17.61 7.68
CA PHE A 111 37.84 18.80 8.52
C PHE A 111 36.94 19.90 7.96
N LYS A 112 35.98 20.35 8.77
CA LYS A 112 34.82 21.15 8.32
C LYS A 112 34.13 20.45 7.14
N ASP A 113 33.97 21.14 6.00
CA ASP A 113 33.34 20.59 4.79
C ASP A 113 34.34 20.07 3.75
N LYS A 114 35.65 20.10 4.06
CA LYS A 114 36.70 19.61 3.15
C LYS A 114 37.13 18.19 3.51
N LYS A 115 37.25 17.33 2.49
CA LYS A 115 37.82 15.98 2.59
C LYS A 115 39.31 16.04 2.24
N PHE A 116 40.16 15.57 3.14
CA PHE A 116 41.59 15.43 2.92
C PHE A 116 41.93 13.95 2.78
N TYR A 117 42.15 13.51 1.54
CA TYR A 117 42.45 12.11 1.23
C TYR A 117 43.92 11.81 1.54
N MET A 118 44.15 10.82 2.40
CA MET A 118 45.48 10.27 2.68
C MET A 118 45.86 9.21 1.65
N ARG A 119 44.87 8.46 1.15
CA ARG A 119 45.00 7.53 0.03
C ARG A 119 43.75 7.63 -0.81
N ASN A 120 43.91 7.89 -2.10
CA ASN A 120 42.81 7.85 -3.05
C ASN A 120 42.85 6.52 -3.81
N GLY A 121 41.84 5.68 -3.59
CA GLY A 121 41.69 4.38 -4.22
C GLY A 121 40.92 4.41 -5.54
N LEU A 122 40.32 5.52 -5.95
CA LEU A 122 39.62 5.56 -7.24
C LEU A 122 40.60 5.25 -8.38
N LYS A 123 40.50 4.05 -8.93
CA LYS A 123 41.25 3.58 -10.09
C LYS A 123 40.25 2.98 -11.07
N ASP A 124 40.02 3.71 -12.16
CA ASP A 124 39.56 3.27 -13.48
C ASP A 124 38.37 2.30 -13.58
N PHE A 125 37.56 2.17 -12.53
CA PHE A 125 36.30 1.45 -12.61
C PHE A 125 35.32 2.28 -13.43
N GLU A 126 34.90 1.75 -14.59
CA GLU A 126 33.88 2.36 -15.44
C GLU A 126 32.56 2.50 -14.67
N ASN A 127 32.15 1.44 -13.96
CA ASN A 127 31.01 1.42 -13.07
C ASN A 127 31.41 0.88 -11.69
N TYR A 128 30.87 1.46 -10.62
CA TYR A 128 31.15 1.01 -9.26
C TYR A 128 30.00 1.29 -8.27
N ASP A 129 29.96 0.50 -7.20
CA ASP A 129 29.20 0.79 -5.98
C ASP A 129 30.12 1.38 -4.92
N LYS A 130 29.63 2.36 -4.15
CA LYS A 130 30.39 2.99 -3.07
C LYS A 130 29.74 2.76 -1.71
N ILE A 131 30.54 2.32 -0.73
CA ILE A 131 30.15 2.19 0.66
C ILE A 131 31.04 3.08 1.53
N ASP A 132 30.43 4.00 2.27
CA ASP A 132 31.11 4.90 3.18
C ASP A 132 31.12 4.36 4.61
N ASN A 133 32.31 4.24 5.20
CA ASN A 133 32.51 3.97 6.62
C ASN A 133 33.07 5.21 7.31
N ASN A 134 32.20 5.87 8.07
CA ASN A 134 32.48 7.12 8.76
C ASN A 134 32.80 6.94 10.25
N LYS A 135 33.19 5.73 10.69
CA LYS A 135 33.58 5.48 12.09
C LYS A 135 34.99 5.97 12.37
N GLY A 136 35.15 6.80 13.40
CA GLY A 136 36.45 7.32 13.86
C GLY A 136 36.92 8.57 13.09
N ILE A 137 38.16 8.98 13.35
CA ILE A 137 38.78 10.18 12.75
C ILE A 137 39.12 9.93 11.28
N ILE A 138 39.58 8.72 10.96
CA ILE A 138 39.88 8.27 9.60
C ILE A 138 38.62 7.64 9.01
N LYS A 139 38.12 8.23 7.94
CA LYS A 139 36.96 7.76 7.18
C LYS A 139 37.44 6.94 6.00
N THR A 140 36.66 5.93 5.63
CA THR A 140 36.99 5.01 4.54
C THR A 140 35.85 5.01 3.53
N GLU A 141 36.17 5.13 2.24
CA GLU A 141 35.25 4.91 1.14
C GLU A 141 35.70 3.63 0.43
N THR A 142 34.83 2.63 0.35
CA THR A 142 35.09 1.37 -0.35
C THR A 142 34.33 1.34 -1.65
N TYR A 143 35.05 1.18 -2.75
CA TYR A 143 34.56 1.13 -4.11
C TYR A 143 34.60 -0.32 -4.59
N TYR A 144 33.47 -0.86 -5.02
CA TYR A 144 33.36 -2.19 -5.62
C TYR A 144 33.12 -2.01 -7.12
N GLU A 145 33.98 -2.54 -7.97
CA GLU A 145 33.77 -2.50 -9.43
C GLU A 145 32.55 -3.34 -9.80
N VAL A 146 31.72 -2.79 -10.68
CA VAL A 146 30.49 -3.40 -11.16
C VAL A 146 30.55 -3.47 -12.67
N VAL A 147 30.08 -4.58 -13.23
CA VAL A 147 29.77 -4.71 -14.65
C VAL A 147 28.25 -4.66 -14.83
N GLU A 148 27.83 -4.00 -15.90
CA GLU A 148 26.43 -3.88 -16.29
C GLU A 148 26.17 -4.78 -17.48
N GLU A 149 25.20 -5.68 -17.35
CA GLU A 149 24.77 -6.56 -18.43
C GLU A 149 23.29 -6.30 -18.73
N LYS A 150 22.97 -6.13 -20.01
CA LYS A 150 21.57 -6.10 -20.46
C LYS A 150 21.04 -7.52 -20.49
N VAL A 151 20.07 -7.80 -19.62
CA VAL A 151 19.42 -9.11 -19.53
C VAL A 151 17.93 -8.96 -19.83
N PRO A 152 17.27 -9.97 -20.42
CA PRO A 152 15.81 -9.96 -20.57
C PRO A 152 15.13 -9.75 -19.22
N THR A 153 14.07 -8.96 -19.19
CA THR A 153 13.29 -8.72 -17.99
C THR A 153 12.57 -9.99 -17.55
N ASP A 154 12.70 -10.33 -16.28
CA ASP A 154 11.97 -11.43 -15.65
C ASP A 154 10.54 -10.97 -15.32
N VAL A 155 9.62 -11.21 -16.26
CA VAL A 155 8.21 -10.82 -16.13
C VAL A 155 7.52 -11.54 -14.96
N ASP A 156 7.94 -12.75 -14.62
CA ASP A 156 7.38 -13.49 -13.49
C ASP A 156 7.74 -12.81 -12.16
N GLU A 157 8.95 -12.25 -12.05
CA GLU A 157 9.33 -11.45 -10.88
C GLU A 157 8.52 -10.16 -10.76
N VAL A 158 8.24 -9.47 -11.87
CA VAL A 158 7.36 -8.29 -11.89
C VAL A 158 5.95 -8.68 -11.40
N VAL A 159 5.39 -9.80 -11.88
CA VAL A 159 4.09 -10.31 -11.41
C VAL A 159 4.11 -10.58 -9.89
N LYS A 160 5.18 -11.17 -9.35
CA LYS A 160 5.31 -11.40 -7.90
C LYS A 160 5.38 -10.10 -7.12
N GLU A 161 6.12 -9.11 -7.61
CA GLU A 161 6.24 -7.80 -6.96
C GLU A 161 4.89 -7.07 -6.95
N LEU A 162 4.17 -7.05 -8.07
CA LEU A 162 2.81 -6.51 -8.14
C LEU A 162 1.86 -7.20 -7.17
N ASN A 163 1.87 -8.54 -7.14
CA ASN A 163 1.03 -9.32 -6.23
C ASN A 163 1.34 -9.00 -4.76
N ARG A 164 2.63 -8.93 -4.42
CA ARG A 164 3.08 -8.56 -3.08
C ARG A 164 2.60 -7.16 -2.71
N ASN A 165 2.70 -6.20 -3.61
CA ASN A 165 2.25 -4.82 -3.38
C ASN A 165 0.74 -4.75 -3.15
N ILE A 166 -0.06 -5.53 -3.87
CA ILE A 166 -1.52 -5.62 -3.61
C ILE A 166 -1.75 -6.21 -2.22
N ILE A 167 -1.22 -7.40 -1.93
CA ILE A 167 -1.46 -8.14 -0.68
C ILE A 167 -1.03 -7.34 0.55
N LEU A 168 0.09 -6.61 0.49
CA LEU A 168 0.57 -5.79 1.62
C LEU A 168 -0.38 -4.65 2.01
N ASN A 169 -1.24 -4.21 1.09
CA ASN A 169 -2.23 -3.16 1.34
C ASN A 169 -3.61 -3.70 1.73
N LEU A 170 -3.80 -5.02 1.73
CA LEU A 170 -5.07 -5.65 2.13
C LEU A 170 -5.11 -5.90 3.63
N ASP A 171 -6.32 -5.85 4.19
CA ASP A 171 -6.55 -6.31 5.56
C ASP A 171 -6.31 -7.82 5.64
N LYS A 172 -5.81 -8.30 6.79
CA LYS A 172 -5.51 -9.73 7.00
C LYS A 172 -6.74 -10.63 6.94
N SER A 173 -7.94 -10.07 7.12
CA SER A 173 -9.21 -10.78 6.99
C SER A 173 -9.62 -11.04 5.54
N VAL A 174 -8.99 -10.38 4.57
CA VAL A 174 -9.27 -10.56 3.14
C VAL A 174 -8.73 -11.91 2.68
N SER A 175 -9.58 -12.69 2.03
CA SER A 175 -9.23 -14.01 1.50
C SER A 175 -9.01 -13.93 -0.01
N ILE A 176 -7.79 -14.17 -0.48
CA ILE A 176 -7.50 -14.18 -1.91
C ILE A 176 -8.14 -15.41 -2.55
N LEU A 177 -8.96 -15.19 -3.57
CA LEU A 177 -9.62 -16.26 -4.34
C LEU A 177 -8.81 -16.59 -5.58
N GLU A 178 -8.40 -15.57 -6.33
CA GLU A 178 -7.75 -15.73 -7.63
C GLU A 178 -6.77 -14.60 -7.93
N VAL A 179 -5.69 -14.93 -8.64
CA VAL A 179 -4.68 -13.99 -9.12
C VAL A 179 -4.49 -14.25 -10.61
N ILE A 180 -4.84 -13.27 -11.43
CA ILE A 180 -4.91 -13.38 -12.89
C ILE A 180 -3.93 -12.37 -13.50
N PRO A 181 -2.74 -12.81 -13.90
CA PRO A 181 -1.82 -11.98 -14.66
C PRO A 181 -2.21 -11.96 -16.15
N GLU A 182 -2.11 -10.79 -16.78
CA GLU A 182 -2.23 -10.59 -18.23
C GLU A 182 -0.99 -9.84 -18.71
N ILE A 183 -0.23 -10.45 -19.61
CA ILE A 183 1.03 -9.90 -20.12
C ILE A 183 0.87 -9.58 -21.61
N LYS A 184 1.13 -8.33 -21.98
CA LYS A 184 1.10 -7.86 -23.37
C LYS A 184 2.48 -7.38 -23.78
N LYS A 185 3.05 -7.98 -24.83
CA LYS A 185 4.29 -7.50 -25.44
C LYS A 185 3.99 -6.35 -26.40
N MET A 186 4.64 -5.22 -26.19
CA MET A 186 4.74 -4.09 -27.13
C MET A 186 6.11 -4.13 -27.83
N GLU A 187 6.45 -3.14 -28.66
CA GLU A 187 7.71 -3.14 -29.43
C GLU A 187 8.95 -3.35 -28.55
N ASP A 188 9.13 -2.52 -27.51
CA ASP A 188 10.31 -2.54 -26.64
C ASP A 188 10.00 -2.85 -25.16
N ASN A 189 8.72 -3.03 -24.81
CA ASN A 189 8.24 -3.15 -23.42
C ASN A 189 7.22 -4.28 -23.26
N TYR A 190 7.01 -4.71 -22.02
CA TYR A 190 5.86 -5.50 -21.59
C TYR A 190 4.92 -4.65 -20.74
N VAL A 191 3.62 -4.76 -21.00
CA VAL A 191 2.56 -4.29 -20.09
C VAL A 191 2.07 -5.49 -19.31
N VAL A 192 2.26 -5.45 -17.99
CA VAL A 192 1.85 -6.51 -17.06
C VAL A 192 0.66 -5.98 -16.26
N ASN A 193 -0.52 -6.51 -16.53
CA ASN A 193 -1.71 -6.27 -15.72
C ASN A 193 -1.90 -7.44 -14.75
N LEU A 194 -2.24 -7.14 -13.51
CA LEU A 194 -2.53 -8.12 -12.48
C LEU A 194 -3.89 -7.81 -11.87
N LEU A 195 -4.83 -8.74 -12.06
CA LEU A 195 -6.12 -8.72 -11.39
C LEU A 195 -6.11 -9.72 -10.22
N VAL A 196 -6.39 -9.23 -9.02
CA VAL A 196 -6.55 -10.05 -7.82
C VAL A 196 -8.02 -10.01 -7.42
N ILE A 197 -8.65 -11.17 -7.40
CA ILE A 197 -10.02 -11.35 -6.92
C ILE A 197 -9.95 -11.84 -5.49
N ALA A 198 -10.62 -11.16 -4.58
CA ALA A 198 -10.62 -11.49 -3.17
C ALA A 198 -12.04 -11.50 -2.60
N GLU A 199 -12.24 -12.25 -1.52
CA GLU A 199 -13.45 -12.22 -0.72
C GLU A 199 -13.20 -11.43 0.56
N GLU A 200 -14.06 -10.46 0.88
CA GLU A 200 -13.96 -9.69 2.09
C GLU A 200 -15.32 -9.17 2.58
N ASN A 201 -15.40 -8.83 3.86
CA ASN A 201 -16.58 -8.18 4.42
C ASN A 201 -16.62 -6.70 3.99
N ILE A 202 -17.67 -6.33 3.25
CA ILE A 202 -17.91 -4.96 2.79
C ILE A 202 -18.93 -4.20 3.65
N ALA A 203 -19.50 -4.81 4.69
CA ALA A 203 -20.49 -4.17 5.55
C ALA A 203 -19.85 -3.16 6.52
N ILE A 204 -20.24 -1.89 6.42
CA ILE A 204 -19.88 -0.82 7.37
C ILE A 204 -21.13 -0.02 7.79
N GLU A 205 -21.12 0.54 9.00
CA GLU A 205 -22.20 1.42 9.46
C GLU A 205 -22.22 2.71 8.64
N GLU A 206 -23.42 3.10 8.18
CA GLU A 206 -23.61 4.36 7.48
C GLU A 206 -23.53 5.54 8.46
N ILE A 207 -22.70 6.51 8.12
CA ILE A 207 -22.51 7.74 8.87
C ILE A 207 -23.37 8.83 8.24
N ALA A 208 -24.21 9.49 9.05
CA ALA A 208 -24.94 10.66 8.61
C ALA A 208 -23.99 11.87 8.60
N ASP A 209 -23.76 12.44 7.42
CA ASP A 209 -23.23 13.79 7.32
C ASP A 209 -24.31 14.76 7.82
N LYS A 210 -24.03 15.50 8.90
CA LYS A 210 -24.89 16.61 9.27
C LYS A 210 -24.78 17.65 8.15
N GLU A 211 -25.92 17.95 7.50
CA GLU A 211 -26.09 19.20 6.77
C GLU A 211 -25.53 20.35 7.61
N GLU A 212 -24.68 21.19 7.01
CA GLU A 212 -24.39 22.51 7.53
C GLU A 212 -25.73 23.26 7.63
N VAL A 213 -26.27 23.32 8.84
CA VAL A 213 -27.33 24.27 9.17
C VAL A 213 -26.69 25.66 9.02
N LEU A 214 -26.92 26.29 7.86
CA LEU A 214 -26.80 27.73 7.70
C LEU A 214 -27.89 28.37 8.56
N GLU A 215 -27.55 28.70 9.81
CA GLU A 215 -28.26 29.72 10.61
C GLU A 215 -27.65 31.10 10.35
#